data_AF-A0A6C0B9L6-F1
#
_entry.id   AF-A0A6C0B9L6-F1
#
_cell.length_a   1.000
_cell.length_b   1.000
_cell.length_c   1.000
_cell.angle_alpha   90.00
_cell.angle_beta   90.00
_cell.angle_gamma   90.00
#
_symmetry.space_group_name_H-M   'P 1'
#
loop_
_entity.id
_entity.type
_entity.pdbx_description
1 polymer ?
#
loop_
_entity_poly.entity_id
_entity_poly.type
_entity_poly.pdbx_seq_one_letter_code
_entity_poly.pdbx_strand_id
1 'polypeptide(L)'
;MKSVIYVWKNNSIHRSKLCDDFFQLIQTTCYLHYLSVIMSFILYVDTQHHSISKVLTVLNHPHMKLISDNKIPVVHDLDYYIQSIDSDILYFCSTTSLPFKLNKPSIEFIQRILMPSPTLILRILPIQV
;
A
#
# COMPACT_ATOMS: atom_id res chain seq x y z
N MET A 1 6.07 -18.17 -9.97
CA MET A 1 5.07 -17.08 -10.02
C MET A 1 5.51 -16.04 -9.01
N LYS A 2 5.76 -14.81 -9.47
CA LYS A 2 6.38 -13.75 -8.65
C LYS A 2 5.37 -13.20 -7.62
N SER A 3 5.85 -12.88 -6.43
CA SER A 3 5.12 -12.20 -5.36
C SER A 3 5.70 -10.80 -5.17
N VAL A 4 4.85 -9.78 -5.26
CA VAL A 4 5.21 -8.38 -5.06
C VAL A 4 4.53 -7.88 -3.79
N ILE A 5 5.32 -7.34 -2.87
CA ILE A 5 4.85 -6.80 -1.59
C ILE A 5 5.04 -5.29 -1.63
N TYR A 6 3.95 -4.57 -1.77
CA TYR A 6 3.95 -3.12 -1.68
C TYR A 6 3.81 -2.69 -0.22
N VAL A 7 4.88 -2.13 0.34
CA VAL A 7 4.92 -1.71 1.73
C VAL A 7 4.53 -0.24 1.83
N TRP A 8 3.40 0.03 2.48
CA TRP A 8 2.98 1.37 2.82
C TRP A 8 3.84 1.86 3.98
N LYS A 9 4.50 3.01 3.78
CA LYS A 9 5.41 3.60 4.77
C LYS A 9 5.11 5.09 4.91
N ASN A 10 5.17 5.60 6.14
CA ASN A 10 5.07 7.05 6.36
C ASN A 10 6.30 7.72 5.74
N ASN A 11 6.13 8.43 4.62
CA ASN A 11 7.21 9.17 3.96
C ASN A 11 7.37 10.61 4.52
N SER A 12 6.44 11.07 5.36
CA SER A 12 6.39 12.47 5.77
C SER A 12 7.25 12.78 6.99
N ILE A 13 8.39 13.43 6.73
CA ILE A 13 9.10 14.28 7.69
C ILE A 13 8.26 15.56 8.00
N HIS A 14 7.32 15.92 7.11
CA HIS A 14 6.49 17.13 7.22
C HIS A 14 4.98 16.81 7.22
N ARG A 15 4.31 17.09 8.35
CA ARG A 15 2.87 16.83 8.59
C ARG A 15 1.92 17.56 7.61
N SER A 16 2.37 18.60 6.91
CA SER A 16 1.50 19.44 6.07
C SER A 16 1.07 18.80 4.73
N LYS A 17 1.60 17.63 4.36
CA LYS A 17 1.26 16.93 3.09
C LYS A 17 0.61 15.55 3.26
N LEU A 18 0.19 15.20 4.47
CA LEU A 18 -0.34 13.87 4.82
C LEU A 18 -1.48 13.38 3.93
N CYS A 19 -2.42 14.26 3.54
CA CYS A 19 -3.54 13.87 2.68
C CYS A 19 -3.08 13.55 1.25
N ASP A 20 -2.21 14.37 0.67
CA ASP A 20 -1.68 14.15 -0.68
C ASP A 20 -0.85 12.86 -0.73
N ASP A 21 -0.03 12.62 0.29
CA ASP A 21 0.78 11.41 0.42
C ASP A 21 -0.10 10.15 0.47
N PHE A 22 -1.23 10.22 1.19
CA PHE A 22 -2.16 9.10 1.30
C PHE A 22 -2.91 8.82 -0.01
N PHE A 23 -3.37 9.87 -0.71
CA PHE A 23 -4.00 9.71 -2.03
C PHE A 23 -3.03 9.13 -3.06
N GLN A 24 -1.77 9.56 -3.06
CA GLN A 24 -0.74 9.03 -3.94
C GLN A 24 -0.48 7.54 -3.68
N LEU A 25 -0.46 7.15 -2.42
CA LEU A 25 -0.27 5.77 -2.01
C LEU A 25 -1.46 4.88 -2.39
N ILE A 26 -2.70 5.40 -2.35
CA ILE A 26 -3.89 4.75 -2.93
C ILE A 26 -3.73 4.59 -4.45
N GLN A 27 -3.37 5.65 -5.18
CA GLN A 27 -3.20 5.62 -6.64
C GLN A 27 -2.14 4.60 -7.06
N THR A 28 -1.00 4.59 -6.37
CA THR A 28 0.10 3.66 -6.61
C THR A 28 -0.31 2.22 -6.34
N THR A 29 -1.09 1.98 -5.28
CA THR A 29 -1.62 0.64 -4.97
C THR A 29 -2.56 0.15 -6.08
N CYS A 30 -3.44 1.02 -6.57
CA CYS A 30 -4.33 0.69 -7.69
C CYS A 30 -3.55 0.40 -8.99
N TYR A 31 -2.50 1.18 -9.26
CA TYR A 31 -1.61 0.94 -10.39
C TYR A 31 -0.89 -0.41 -10.30
N LEU A 32 -0.35 -0.75 -9.12
CA LEU A 32 0.29 -2.04 -8.89
C LEU A 32 -0.70 -3.21 -9.01
N HIS A 33 -1.94 -3.03 -8.58
CA HIS A 33 -2.98 -4.03 -8.80
C HIS A 33 -3.23 -4.26 -10.29
N TYR A 34 -3.30 -3.18 -11.08
CA TYR A 34 -3.37 -3.28 -12.53
C TYR A 34 -2.16 -4.02 -13.12
N LEU A 35 -0.94 -3.67 -12.69
CA LEU A 35 0.27 -4.37 -13.11
C LEU A 35 0.25 -5.85 -12.74
N SER A 36 -0.28 -6.21 -11.57
CA SER A 36 -0.34 -7.61 -11.12
C SER A 36 -1.16 -8.49 -12.06
N VAL A 37 -2.21 -7.91 -12.66
CA VAL A 37 -3.06 -8.58 -13.63
C VAL A 37 -2.33 -8.75 -14.95
N ILE A 38 -1.73 -7.68 -15.50
CA ILE A 38 -1.10 -7.76 -16.82
C ILE A 38 0.22 -8.53 -16.81
N MET A 39 0.98 -8.47 -15.70
CA MET A 39 2.29 -9.11 -15.54
C MET A 39 2.20 -10.46 -14.81
N SER A 40 1.01 -10.89 -14.39
CA SER A 40 0.75 -12.20 -13.75
C SER A 40 1.60 -12.45 -12.49
N PHE A 41 1.59 -11.50 -11.55
CA PHE A 41 2.19 -11.66 -10.22
C PHE A 41 1.15 -11.54 -9.11
N ILE A 42 1.44 -12.08 -7.92
CA ILE A 42 0.61 -11.87 -6.74
C ILE A 42 0.99 -10.55 -6.09
N LEU A 43 0.03 -9.66 -5.87
CA LEU A 43 0.23 -8.42 -5.11
C LEU A 43 -0.22 -8.59 -3.65
N TYR A 44 0.69 -8.32 -2.73
CA TYR A 44 0.40 -8.10 -1.31
C TYR A 44 0.61 -6.63 -0.98
N VAL A 45 -0.24 -6.11 -0.08
CA VAL A 45 -0.10 -4.75 0.45
C VAL A 45 0.15 -4.86 1.94
N ASP A 46 1.33 -4.46 2.37
CA ASP A 46 1.71 -4.42 3.78
C ASP A 46 1.51 -3.01 4.32
N THR A 47 0.57 -2.86 5.24
CA THR A 47 0.24 -1.57 5.85
C THR A 47 0.93 -1.32 7.20
N GLN A 48 1.62 -2.31 7.76
CA GLN A 48 2.11 -2.29 9.14
C GLN A 48 3.06 -1.13 9.43
N HIS A 49 3.79 -0.67 8.41
CA HIS A 49 4.76 0.42 8.52
C HIS A 49 4.16 1.83 8.27
N HIS A 50 2.84 1.92 8.04
CA HIS A 50 2.12 3.18 7.88
C HIS A 50 1.23 3.47 9.10
N SER A 51 1.05 4.75 9.42
CA SER A 51 0.24 5.20 10.57
C SER A 51 -1.23 4.75 10.49
N ILE A 52 -1.74 4.56 9.29
CA ILE A 52 -3.13 4.11 9.03
C ILE A 52 -3.40 2.66 9.45
N SER A 53 -2.37 1.82 9.63
CA SER A 53 -2.54 0.44 10.12
C SER A 53 -3.33 0.36 11.42
N LYS A 54 -3.27 1.40 12.26
CA LYS A 54 -4.00 1.49 13.54
C LYS A 54 -5.52 1.49 13.39
N VAL A 55 -6.03 1.89 12.22
CA VAL A 55 -7.47 2.04 11.97
C VAL A 55 -8.00 1.06 10.92
N LEU A 56 -7.12 0.38 10.19
CA LEU A 56 -7.49 -0.62 9.19
C LEU A 56 -7.53 -2.03 9.80
N THR A 57 -8.25 -2.92 9.13
CA THR A 57 -8.15 -4.35 9.40
C THR A 57 -6.74 -4.84 9.07
N VAL A 58 -6.16 -5.69 9.92
CA VAL A 58 -4.82 -6.24 9.69
C VAL A 58 -4.85 -7.18 8.49
N LEU A 59 -4.06 -6.85 7.47
CA LEU A 59 -3.86 -7.69 6.29
C LEU A 59 -2.62 -8.57 6.51
N ASN A 60 -2.82 -9.89 6.59
CA ASN A 60 -1.74 -10.85 6.73
C ASN A 60 -1.31 -11.39 5.35
N HIS A 61 0.00 -11.62 5.19
CA HIS A 61 0.55 -12.34 4.04
C HIS A 61 1.73 -13.25 4.47
N PRO A 62 2.14 -14.24 3.66
CA PRO A 62 3.16 -15.22 4.06
C PRO A 62 4.55 -14.63 4.35
N HIS A 63 4.80 -13.38 3.97
CA HIS A 63 6.12 -12.75 3.96
C HIS A 63 6.27 -11.62 5.01
N MET A 64 5.36 -11.48 5.99
CA MET A 64 5.43 -10.34 6.93
C MET A 64 6.75 -10.27 7.72
N LYS A 65 7.28 -11.43 8.14
CA LYS A 65 8.56 -11.51 8.86
C LYS A 65 9.72 -10.97 8.01
N LEU A 66 9.73 -11.29 6.71
CA LEU A 66 10.73 -10.81 5.78
C LEU A 66 10.78 -9.27 5.74
N ILE A 67 9.62 -8.61 5.76
CA ILE A 67 9.53 -7.15 5.74
C ILE A 67 10.01 -6.55 7.07
N SER A 68 9.64 -7.16 8.19
CA SER A 68 10.02 -6.69 9.53
C SER A 68 11.54 -6.73 9.76
N ASP A 69 12.21 -7.74 9.21
CA ASP A 69 13.63 -8.00 9.47
C ASP A 69 14.58 -7.25 8.50
N ASN A 70 14.05 -6.60 7.47
CA ASN A 70 14.86 -6.03 6.38
C ASN A 70 14.62 -4.54 6.13
N LYS A 71 15.63 -3.89 5.53
CA LYS A 71 15.49 -2.52 5.03
C LYS A 71 14.63 -2.52 3.77
N ILE A 72 13.48 -1.84 3.82
CA ILE A 72 12.59 -1.67 2.67
C ILE A 72 13.20 -0.67 1.67
N PRO A 73 13.46 -1.08 0.42
CA PRO A 73 13.96 -0.18 -0.62
C PRO A 73 12.86 0.79 -1.10
N VAL A 74 13.27 2.01 -1.49
CA VAL A 74 12.39 2.98 -2.16
C VAL A 74 12.57 2.81 -3.66
N VAL A 75 11.47 2.56 -4.38
CA VAL A 75 11.47 2.32 -5.82
C VAL A 75 10.68 3.42 -6.52
N HIS A 76 11.25 3.97 -7.58
CA HIS A 76 10.64 5.06 -8.35
C HIS A 76 9.94 4.57 -9.63
N ASP A 77 10.60 3.69 -10.38
CA ASP A 77 10.07 3.07 -11.60
C ASP A 77 9.63 1.64 -11.28
N LEU A 78 8.32 1.47 -11.08
CA LEU A 78 7.76 0.20 -10.61
C LEU A 78 7.81 -0.86 -11.69
N ASP A 79 7.48 -0.49 -12.93
CA ASP A 79 7.44 -1.39 -14.08
C ASP A 79 8.83 -1.98 -14.33
N TYR A 80 9.83 -1.12 -14.46
CA TYR A 80 11.21 -1.55 -14.67
C TYR A 80 11.71 -2.40 -13.51
N TYR A 81 11.46 -1.99 -12.27
CA TYR A 81 11.92 -2.73 -11.09
C TYR A 81 11.31 -4.14 -11.03
N ILE A 82 10.01 -4.29 -11.27
CA ILE A 82 9.34 -5.60 -11.23
C ILE A 82 9.87 -6.51 -12.35
N GLN A 83 10.18 -5.97 -13.53
CA GLN A 83 10.68 -6.75 -14.67
C GLN A 83 12.17 -7.12 -14.51
N SER A 84 13.00 -6.19 -14.06
CA SER A 84 14.46 -6.33 -14.05
C SER A 84 15.00 -7.20 -12.93
N ILE A 85 14.29 -7.29 -11.79
CA ILE A 85 14.77 -8.07 -10.65
C ILE A 85 14.40 -9.56 -10.87
N ASP A 86 15.42 -10.41 -10.97
CA ASP A 86 15.27 -11.86 -11.01
C ASP A 86 15.13 -12.42 -9.58
N SER A 87 13.96 -12.21 -8.99
CA SER A 87 13.60 -12.77 -7.68
C SER A 87 12.12 -13.13 -7.64
N ASP A 88 11.80 -14.26 -7.02
CA ASP A 88 10.42 -14.69 -6.82
C ASP A 88 9.66 -13.80 -5.84
N ILE A 89 10.36 -13.07 -4.95
CA ILE A 89 9.75 -12.23 -3.92
C ILE A 89 10.37 -10.84 -3.98
N LEU A 90 9.56 -9.85 -4.33
CA LEU A 90 9.93 -8.44 -4.34
C LEU A 90 9.21 -7.71 -3.23
N TYR A 91 9.90 -6.77 -2.57
CA TYR A 91 9.28 -5.88 -1.60
C TYR A 91 9.88 -4.49 -1.68
N PHE A 92 9.03 -3.47 -1.62
CA PHE A 92 9.46 -2.07 -1.72
C PHE A 92 8.38 -1.12 -1.22
N CYS A 93 8.77 0.12 -0.96
CA CYS A 93 7.86 1.26 -0.90
C CYS A 93 8.12 2.20 -2.08
N SER A 94 7.15 3.04 -2.43
CA SER A 94 7.33 4.06 -3.47
C SER A 94 6.93 5.43 -2.95
N THR A 95 7.59 6.45 -3.48
CA THR A 95 7.22 7.86 -3.30
C THR A 95 6.69 8.46 -4.60
N THR A 96 6.58 7.67 -5.66
CA THR A 96 6.20 8.17 -6.98
C THR A 96 4.68 8.25 -7.06
N SER A 97 4.17 9.45 -7.32
CA SER A 97 2.77 9.62 -7.71
C SER A 97 2.62 9.17 -9.16
N LEU A 98 1.91 8.07 -9.36
CA LEU A 98 1.59 7.57 -10.69
C LEU A 98 0.15 7.95 -11.02
N PRO A 99 -0.10 8.83 -12.01
CA PRO A 99 -1.44 9.18 -12.42
C PRO A 99 -2.11 7.96 -13.05
N PHE A 100 -2.91 7.26 -12.26
CA PHE A 100 -3.63 6.06 -12.69
C PHE A 100 -5.13 6.32 -12.74
N LYS A 101 -5.74 6.05 -13.89
CA LYS A 101 -7.19 6.09 -14.03
C LYS A 101 -7.79 4.88 -13.33
N LEU A 102 -8.43 5.11 -12.19
CA LEU A 102 -9.09 4.08 -11.41
C LEU A 102 -10.11 3.32 -12.26
N ASN A 103 -9.95 1.99 -12.32
CA ASN A 103 -10.91 1.08 -12.90
C ASN A 103 -11.65 0.32 -11.79
N LYS A 104 -12.83 -0.23 -12.12
CA LYS A 104 -13.69 -0.91 -11.13
C LYS A 104 -12.97 -2.01 -10.33
N PRO A 105 -12.19 -2.93 -10.94
CA PRO A 105 -11.46 -3.95 -10.19
C PRO A 105 -10.46 -3.37 -9.18
N SER A 106 -9.75 -2.31 -9.55
CA SER A 106 -8.75 -1.69 -8.66
C SER A 106 -9.42 -0.90 -7.53
N ILE A 107 -10.61 -0.34 -7.78
CA ILE A 107 -11.44 0.28 -6.74
C ILE A 107 -11.89 -0.77 -5.72
N GLU A 108 -12.41 -1.91 -6.17
CA GLU A 108 -12.81 -3.01 -5.27
C GLU A 108 -11.62 -3.60 -4.51
N PHE A 109 -10.44 -3.64 -5.11
CA PHE A 109 -9.21 -4.04 -4.44
C PHE A 109 -8.82 -3.06 -3.33
N ILE A 110 -8.74 -1.76 -3.59
CA ILE A 110 -8.35 -0.78 -2.57
C ILE A 110 -9.41 -0.66 -1.46
N GLN A 111 -10.70 -0.82 -1.77
CA GLN A 111 -11.76 -0.85 -0.76
C GLN A 111 -11.58 -1.97 0.26
N ARG A 112 -11.12 -3.15 -0.18
CA ARG A 112 -10.80 -4.26 0.73
C ARG A 112 -9.61 -3.94 1.63
N ILE A 113 -8.61 -3.24 1.10
CA ILE A 113 -7.43 -2.82 1.87
C ILE A 113 -7.80 -1.76 2.91
N LEU A 114 -8.65 -0.80 2.51
CA LEU A 114 -9.07 0.32 3.35
C LEU A 114 -10.23 -0.02 4.29
N MET A 115 -10.56 -1.30 4.46
CA MET A 115 -11.64 -1.72 5.34
C MET A 115 -11.27 -1.41 6.80
N PRO A 116 -12.06 -0.57 7.51
CA PRO A 116 -11.75 -0.21 8.88
C PRO A 116 -11.76 -1.43 9.78
N SER A 117 -10.97 -1.38 10.86
CA SER A 117 -11.02 -2.42 11.89
C SER A 117 -12.44 -2.52 12.46
N PRO A 118 -13.01 -3.73 12.64
CA PRO A 118 -14.32 -3.89 13.26
C PRO A 118 -14.37 -3.35 14.71
N THR A 119 -13.22 -3.17 15.35
CA THR A 119 -13.11 -2.58 16.70
C THR A 119 -13.05 -1.06 16.69
N LEU A 120 -13.03 -0.43 15.51
CA LEU A 120 -13.01 1.03 15.38
C LEU A 120 -14.39 1.58 15.74
N ILE A 121 -14.53 2.06 16.97
CA ILE A 121 -15.76 2.74 17.42
C ILE A 121 -15.57 4.25 17.19
N LEU A 122 -16.38 4.82 16.30
CA LEU A 122 -16.49 6.27 16.13
C LEU A 122 -17.06 6.87 17.42
N ARG A 123 -16.20 7.49 18.24
CA ARG A 123 -16.64 8.28 19.39
C ARG A 123 -16.97 9.68 18.90
N ILE A 124 -18.25 9.95 18.68
CA ILE A 124 -18.73 11.31 18.47
C ILE A 124 -18.75 11.97 19.86
N LEU A 125 -17.79 12.86 20.12
CA LEU A 125 -17.84 13.71 21.30
C LEU A 125 -18.84 14.84 21.01
N PRO A 126 -19.83 15.09 21.88
CA PRO A 126 -20.70 16.25 21.73
C PRO A 126 -19.83 17.51 21.77
N ILE A 127 -19.97 18.35 20.75
CA ILE A 127 -19.40 19.69 20.78
C ILE A 127 -20.13 20.44 21.88
N GLN A 128 -19.43 20.78 22.96
CA GLN A 128 -19.95 21.73 23.94
C GLN A 128 -19.96 23.09 23.26
N VAL A 129 -21.16 23.58 22.92
CA VAL A 129 -21.42 24.92 22.39
C VAL A 129 -21.76 25.84 23.55
#